data_AF-C0P4R3-F1
#
_entry.id   AF-C0P4R3-F1
#
_cell.length_a   1.000
_cell.length_b   1.000
_cell.length_c   1.000
_cell.angle_alpha   90.00
_cell.angle_beta   90.00
_cell.angle_gamma   90.00
#
_symmetry.space_group_name_H-M   'P 1'
#
loop_
_entity.id
_entity.type
_entity.pdbx_description
1 polymer ?
#
loop_
_entity_poly.entity_id
_entity_poly.type
_entity_poly.pdbx_seq_one_letter_code
_entity_poly.pdbx_strand_id
1 'polypeptide(L)'
;MAVPDPSSPYKVLLLLMEDYPYASDGLAVWHAIEQCVTEYLAIYYPNDGALQADVELQAWWKEAREVATPTSSLKDEPWWPKMRTTAELAKACATIVWIAENISSFTN
;
A
#
# COMPACT_ATOMS: atom_id res chain seq x y z
N MET A 1 13.49 -6.35 -11.76
CA MET A 1 12.38 -5.82 -12.59
C MET A 1 11.37 -6.95 -12.78
N ALA A 2 10.08 -6.67 -12.60
CA ALA A 2 9.02 -7.66 -12.68
C ALA A 2 7.93 -7.15 -13.64
N VAL A 3 7.41 -8.02 -14.51
CA VAL A 3 6.41 -7.69 -15.54
C VAL A 3 5.06 -8.23 -15.05
N PRO A 4 3.97 -7.46 -15.09
CA PRO A 4 2.66 -7.96 -14.70
C PRO A 4 2.23 -9.10 -15.64
N ASP A 5 1.94 -10.29 -15.08
CA ASP A 5 1.35 -11.42 -15.79
C ASP A 5 0.11 -11.91 -15.03
N PRO A 6 -1.10 -11.79 -15.60
CA PRO A 6 -2.34 -12.24 -14.97
C PRO A 6 -2.47 -13.77 -14.80
N SER A 7 -1.55 -14.56 -15.36
CA SER A 7 -1.54 -16.03 -15.22
C SER A 7 -0.77 -16.53 -13.99
N SER A 8 -0.01 -15.64 -13.34
CA SER A 8 0.74 -15.92 -12.10
C SER A 8 -0.19 -15.81 -10.89
N PRO A 9 -0.05 -16.66 -9.85
CA PRO A 9 -0.83 -16.57 -8.61
C PRO A 9 -0.71 -15.19 -7.94
N TYR A 10 0.36 -14.45 -8.23
CA TYR A 10 0.66 -13.13 -7.68
C TYR A 10 0.56 -12.00 -8.72
N LYS A 11 0.00 -12.27 -9.90
CA LYS A 11 -0.22 -11.30 -11.00
C LYS A 11 1.05 -10.61 -11.53
N VAL A 12 2.22 -11.14 -11.22
CA VAL A 12 3.54 -10.62 -11.62
C VAL A 12 4.44 -11.79 -12.03
N LEU A 13 5.10 -11.66 -13.19
CA LEU A 13 6.22 -12.49 -13.65
C LEU A 13 7.54 -11.80 -13.31
N LEU A 14 8.32 -12.38 -12.39
CA LEU A 14 9.70 -11.98 -12.09
C LEU A 14 10.64 -12.52 -13.20
N LEU A 15 10.76 -11.80 -14.32
CA LEU A 15 11.54 -12.26 -15.49
C LEU A 15 13.07 -12.18 -15.36
N LEU A 16 13.65 -11.93 -14.18
CA LEU A 16 15.12 -11.80 -14.05
C LEU A 16 15.75 -12.43 -12.80
N MET A 17 14.99 -13.16 -11.98
CA MET A 17 15.54 -13.72 -10.76
C MET A 17 14.64 -14.86 -10.26
N GLU A 18 14.71 -16.00 -10.93
CA GLU A 18 14.06 -17.24 -10.46
C GLU A 18 14.50 -17.61 -9.03
N ASP A 19 15.69 -17.18 -8.60
CA ASP A 19 16.27 -17.43 -7.27
C ASP A 19 16.63 -16.13 -6.52
N TYR A 20 15.73 -15.15 -6.42
CA TYR A 20 15.88 -14.09 -5.42
C TYR A 20 15.01 -14.40 -4.19
N PRO A 21 15.54 -15.16 -3.20
CA PRO A 21 14.78 -15.57 -2.02
C PRO A 21 14.12 -14.38 -1.31
N TYR A 22 14.77 -13.22 -1.35
CA TYR A 22 14.24 -11.99 -0.79
C TYR A 22 12.99 -11.43 -1.51
N ALA A 23 12.88 -11.58 -2.83
CA ALA A 23 11.69 -11.13 -3.57
C ALA A 23 10.53 -12.11 -3.42
N SER A 24 10.81 -13.42 -3.39
CA SER A 24 9.78 -14.44 -3.22
C SER A 24 9.14 -14.37 -1.82
N ASP A 25 9.97 -14.33 -0.78
CA ASP A 25 9.50 -14.26 0.61
C ASP A 25 8.84 -12.90 0.89
N GLY A 26 9.40 -11.83 0.30
CA GLY A 26 8.81 -10.50 0.43
C GLY A 26 7.43 -10.39 -0.23
N LEU A 27 7.22 -11.06 -1.37
CA LEU A 27 5.92 -11.07 -2.05
C LEU A 27 4.87 -11.82 -1.22
N ALA A 28 5.24 -12.93 -0.57
CA ALA A 28 4.36 -13.67 0.31
C ALA A 28 3.92 -12.84 1.54
N VAL A 29 4.88 -12.15 2.18
CA VAL A 29 4.60 -11.25 3.31
C VAL A 29 3.75 -10.05 2.86
N TRP A 30 4.03 -9.48 1.70
CA TRP A 30 3.22 -8.40 1.13
C TRP A 30 1.76 -8.84 0.91
N HIS A 31 1.53 -10.02 0.32
CA HIS A 31 0.19 -10.55 0.12
C HIS A 31 -0.55 -10.80 1.44
N ALA A 32 0.15 -11.32 2.46
CA ALA A 32 -0.46 -11.52 3.78
C ALA A 32 -0.86 -10.18 4.43
N ILE A 33 -0.03 -9.14 4.33
CA ILE A 33 -0.33 -7.80 4.83
C ILE A 33 -1.50 -7.19 4.06
N GLU A 34 -1.49 -7.26 2.73
CA GLU A 34 -2.57 -6.72 1.89
C GLU A 34 -3.90 -7.39 2.22
N GLN A 35 -3.92 -8.71 2.39
CA GLN A 35 -5.12 -9.44 2.78
C GLN A 35 -5.59 -9.07 4.19
N CYS A 36 -4.69 -9.03 5.17
CA CYS A 36 -5.01 -8.67 6.55
C CYS A 36 -5.61 -7.25 6.66
N VAL A 37 -4.98 -6.28 5.99
CA VAL A 37 -5.46 -4.89 5.95
C VAL A 37 -6.80 -4.81 5.23
N THR A 38 -6.98 -5.53 4.12
CA THR A 38 -8.25 -5.53 3.37
C THR A 38 -9.38 -6.12 4.20
N GLU A 39 -9.15 -7.25 4.87
CA GLU A 39 -10.14 -7.87 5.76
C GLU A 39 -10.48 -6.96 6.94
N TYR A 40 -9.49 -6.31 7.53
CA TYR A 40 -9.70 -5.36 8.62
C TYR A 40 -10.52 -4.15 8.16
N LEU A 41 -10.17 -3.54 7.03
CA LEU A 41 -10.89 -2.39 6.48
C LEU A 41 -12.31 -2.76 6.03
N ALA A 42 -12.55 -3.99 5.58
CA ALA A 42 -13.89 -4.44 5.19
C ALA A 42 -14.88 -4.45 6.37
N ILE A 43 -14.40 -4.57 7.61
CA ILE A 43 -15.23 -4.51 8.81
C ILE A 43 -15.74 -3.09 9.08
N TYR A 44 -14.87 -2.09 8.90
CA TYR A 44 -15.17 -0.69 9.22
C TYR A 44 -15.68 0.12 8.02
N TYR A 45 -15.25 -0.22 6.81
CA TYR A 45 -15.58 0.46 5.56
C TYR A 45 -16.15 -0.53 4.53
N PRO A 46 -17.44 -0.88 4.65
CA PRO A 46 -18.07 -1.82 3.73
C PRO A 46 -18.28 -1.24 2.31
N ASN A 47 -18.18 0.08 2.15
CA ASN A 47 -18.29 0.75 0.86
C ASN A 47 -17.42 2.02 0.80
N ASP A 48 -17.09 2.45 -0.41
CA ASP A 48 -16.30 3.66 -0.67
C ASP A 48 -16.97 4.94 -0.13
N GLY A 49 -18.30 4.95 -0.02
CA GLY A 49 -19.06 6.05 0.57
C GLY A 49 -18.83 6.21 2.08
N ALA A 50 -18.66 5.11 2.82
CA ALA A 50 -18.33 5.12 4.24
C ALA A 50 -16.95 5.73 4.48
N LEU A 51 -16.00 5.44 3.57
CA LEU A 51 -14.66 5.99 3.61
C LEU A 51 -14.61 7.49 3.26
N GLN A 52 -15.45 7.92 2.32
CA GLN A 52 -15.57 9.35 1.97
C GLN A 52 -16.35 10.16 3.01
N ALA A 53 -17.24 9.51 3.76
CA ALA A 53 -17.95 10.12 4.87
C ALA A 53 -17.08 10.31 6.12
N ASP A 54 -15.95 9.59 6.22
CA ASP A 54 -15.02 9.73 7.33
C ASP A 54 -14.14 10.97 7.18
N VAL A 55 -14.50 12.02 7.92
CA VAL A 55 -13.79 13.30 7.91
C VAL A 55 -12.42 13.19 8.58
N GLU A 56 -12.27 12.34 9.59
CA GLU A 56 -11.00 12.17 10.31
C GLU A 56 -9.96 11.50 9.42
N LEU A 57 -10.34 10.45 8.69
CA LEU A 57 -9.47 9.75 7.76
C LEU A 57 -9.05 10.66 6.59
N GLN A 58 -9.97 11.44 6.03
CA GLN A 58 -9.66 12.39 4.96
C GLN A 58 -8.74 13.51 5.45
N ALA A 59 -8.95 14.01 6.67
CA ALA A 59 -8.08 15.00 7.30
C ALA A 59 -6.68 14.43 7.58
N TRP A 60 -6.61 13.22 8.12
CA TRP A 60 -5.35 12.50 8.37
C TRP A 60 -4.54 12.30 7.08
N TRP A 61 -5.19 11.87 6.00
CA TRP A 61 -4.49 11.70 4.72
C TRP A 61 -4.00 13.02 4.14
N LYS A 62 -4.81 14.08 4.27
CA LYS A 62 -4.41 15.42 3.85
C LYS A 62 -3.20 15.90 4.66
N GLU A 63 -3.21 15.70 5.97
CA GLU A 63 -2.07 16.04 6.84
C GLU A 63 -0.83 15.22 6.48
N ALA A 64 -0.96 13.91 6.26
CA ALA A 64 0.14 13.05 5.82
C ALA A 64 0.78 13.57 4.51
N ARG A 65 -0.04 14.01 3.55
CA ARG A 65 0.46 14.60 2.29
C ARG A 65 1.05 16.01 2.46
N GLU A 66 0.44 16.84 3.28
CA GLU A 66 0.80 18.25 3.39
C GLU A 66 1.94 18.50 4.38
N VAL A 67 2.03 17.72 5.46
CA VAL A 67 2.98 17.89 6.57
C VAL A 67 4.15 16.92 6.47
N ALA A 68 3.93 15.66 6.10
CA ALA A 68 5.01 14.66 6.05
C ALA A 68 5.91 14.80 4.81
N THR A 69 5.47 15.55 3.77
CA THR A 69 6.28 15.86 2.59
C THR A 69 6.79 17.32 2.66
N PRO A 70 7.96 17.58 3.29
CA PRO A 70 8.51 18.93 3.47
C PRO A 70 8.93 19.59 2.16
N THR A 71 9.01 18.83 1.06
CA THR A 71 9.29 19.37 -0.28
C THR A 71 7.98 19.59 -1.02
N SER A 72 7.57 20.86 -1.13
CA SER A 72 6.34 21.32 -1.79
C SER A 72 6.15 20.84 -3.23
N SER A 73 7.21 20.36 -3.89
CA SER A 73 7.19 19.80 -5.24
C SER A 73 6.58 18.41 -5.35
N LEU A 74 6.46 17.64 -4.25
CA LEU A 74 5.90 16.28 -4.30
C LEU A 74 4.39 16.23 -4.04
N LYS A 75 3.78 17.35 -3.64
CA LYS A 75 2.35 17.40 -3.23
C LYS A 75 1.39 17.22 -4.41
N ASP A 76 1.78 17.70 -5.58
CA ASP A 76 0.97 17.68 -6.82
C ASP A 76 1.27 16.48 -7.73
N GLU A 77 2.07 15.54 -7.25
CA GLU A 77 2.44 14.39 -8.06
C GLU A 77 1.25 13.42 -8.30
N PRO A 78 1.10 12.92 -9.55
CA PRO A 78 -0.06 12.12 -9.94
C PRO A 78 -0.09 10.71 -9.34
N TRP A 79 1.02 10.25 -8.73
CA TRP A 79 1.12 8.95 -8.10
C TRP A 79 0.55 8.90 -6.67
N TRP A 80 0.12 10.03 -6.10
CA TRP A 80 -0.55 10.04 -4.80
C TRP A 80 -1.95 9.43 -4.86
N PRO A 81 -2.26 8.44 -4.00
CA PRO A 81 -3.61 7.93 -3.84
C PRO A 81 -4.60 9.04 -3.50
N LYS A 82 -5.75 9.05 -4.16
CA LYS A 82 -6.82 10.04 -3.91
C LYS A 82 -7.68 9.69 -2.69
N MET A 83 -7.48 8.51 -2.09
CA MET A 83 -8.20 8.00 -0.92
C MET A 83 -9.72 8.09 -1.12
N ARG A 84 -10.17 7.65 -2.29
CA ARG A 84 -11.60 7.59 -2.65
C ARG A 84 -12.17 6.20 -2.55
N THR A 85 -11.31 5.18 -2.61
CA THR A 85 -11.72 3.78 -2.59
C THR A 85 -11.06 3.04 -1.43
N THR A 86 -11.74 2.03 -0.92
CA THR A 86 -11.21 1.14 0.12
C THR A 86 -9.95 0.40 -0.34
N ALA A 87 -9.84 0.10 -1.64
CA ALA A 87 -8.64 -0.50 -2.24
C ALA A 87 -7.42 0.45 -2.20
N GLU A 88 -7.62 1.75 -2.45
CA GLU A 88 -6.54 2.75 -2.31
C GLU A 88 -6.06 2.86 -0.85
N LEU A 89 -7.00 2.85 0.10
CA LEU A 89 -6.67 2.87 1.53
C LEU A 89 -5.93 1.60 1.95
N ALA A 90 -6.43 0.43 1.53
CA ALA A 90 -5.79 -0.85 1.84
C ALA A 90 -4.35 -0.88 1.33
N LYS A 91 -4.13 -0.42 0.10
CA LYS A 91 -2.79 -0.33 -0.48
C LYS A 91 -1.89 0.67 0.26
N ALA A 92 -2.41 1.83 0.65
CA ALA A 92 -1.67 2.83 1.41
C ALA A 92 -1.26 2.30 2.79
N CYS A 93 -2.19 1.72 3.54
CA CYS A 93 -1.93 1.09 4.84
C CYS A 93 -0.96 -0.09 4.73
N ALA A 94 -1.15 -0.97 3.73
CA ALA A 94 -0.22 -2.08 3.48
C ALA A 94 1.19 -1.58 3.16
N THR A 95 1.32 -0.49 2.40
CA THR A 95 2.61 0.15 2.13
C THR A 95 3.26 0.69 3.40
N ILE A 96 2.50 1.35 4.28
CA ILE A 96 3.01 1.89 5.55
C ILE A 96 3.48 0.75 6.46
N VAL A 97 2.68 -0.30 6.64
CA VAL A 97 3.04 -1.48 7.44
C VAL A 97 4.27 -2.16 6.86
N TRP A 98 4.31 -2.37 5.54
CA TRP A 98 5.44 -2.96 4.86
C TRP A 98 6.74 -2.19 5.09
N ILE A 99 6.70 -0.86 4.96
CA ILE A 99 7.85 0.02 5.22
C ILE A 99 8.25 -0.05 6.71
N ALA A 100 7.29 -0.02 7.63
CA ALA A 100 7.58 -0.09 9.05
C ALA A 100 8.30 -1.40 9.43
N GLU A 101 7.83 -2.54 8.94
CA GLU A 101 8.43 -3.85 9.23
C GLU A 101 9.78 -4.04 8.52
N ASN A 102 9.85 -3.74 7.22
CA ASN A 102 11.03 -4.08 6.41
C ASN A 102 12.13 -3.02 6.47
N ILE A 103 11.80 -1.72 6.47
CA ILE A 103 12.84 -0.67 6.60
C ILE A 103 13.41 -0.66 8.02
N SER A 104 12.56 -0.85 9.05
CA SER A 104 13.04 -0.89 10.43
C SER A 104 13.86 -2.14 10.74
N SER A 105 13.62 -3.26 10.06
CA SER A 105 14.44 -4.48 10.17
C SER A 105 15.80 -4.37 9.47
N PHE A 106 15.99 -3.42 8.54
CA PHE A 106 17.24 -3.26 7.78
C PHE A 106 18.21 -2.24 8.39
N THR A 107 17.78 -1.47 9.40
CA THR A 107 18.58 -0.41 10.03
C THR A 107 19.04 -0.73 11.46
N ASN A 108 18.79 -1.94 11.98
CA ASN A 108 19.22 -2.38 13.32
C ASN A 108 20.18 -3.56 13.27
#